data_AF-A0A1F6D9U9-F1
#
_entry.id   AF-A0A1F6D9U9-F1
#
_cell.length_a   1.000
_cell.length_b   1.000
_cell.length_c   1.000
_cell.angle_alpha   90.00
_cell.angle_beta   90.00
_cell.angle_gamma   90.00
#
_symmetry.space_group_name_H-M   'P 1'
#
loop_
_entity.id
_entity.type
_entity.pdbx_description
1 polymer ?
#
loop_
_entity_poly.entity_id
_entity_poly.type
_entity_poly.pdbx_seq_one_letter_code
_entity_poly.pdbx_strand_id
1 'polypeptide(L)' 'MAIITLSKKSVQKQKGVVVLPIKEYERLIKASVPEYYLTGKAAKRLDKLVEKGLREHREGRTILASSISEALTKYRK' A
#
# COMPACT_ATOMS: atom_id res chain seq x y z
N MET A 1 -4.28 -39.52 -4.02
CA MET A 1 -5.19 -38.45 -4.49
C MET A 1 -6.03 -38.02 -3.30
N ALA A 2 -5.85 -36.82 -2.78
CA ALA A 2 -6.64 -36.34 -1.64
C ALA A 2 -7.90 -35.65 -2.17
N ILE A 3 -9.08 -36.16 -1.81
CA ILE A 3 -10.36 -35.57 -2.20
C ILE A 3 -10.74 -34.55 -1.14
N ILE A 4 -10.90 -33.30 -1.56
CA ILE A 4 -11.41 -32.22 -0.71
C ILE A 4 -12.83 -31.92 -1.16
N THR A 5 -13.81 -32.17 -0.28
CA THR A 5 -15.22 -31.95 -0.58
C THR A 5 -15.65 -30.56 -0.15
N LEU A 6 -16.06 -29.73 -1.12
CA LEU A 6 -16.59 -28.39 -0.87
C LEU A 6 -18.11 -28.35 -1.10
N SER A 7 -18.84 -27.73 -0.18
CA SER A 7 -20.30 -27.57 -0.33
C SER A 7 -20.62 -26.51 -1.39
N LYS A 8 -21.46 -26.86 -2.38
CA LYS A 8 -21.90 -25.94 -3.44
C LYS A 8 -22.60 -24.70 -2.87
N LYS A 9 -23.37 -24.88 -1.79
CA LYS A 9 -24.10 -23.80 -1.11
C LYS A 9 -23.15 -22.79 -0.47
N SER A 10 -22.03 -23.26 0.09
CA SER A 10 -21.00 -22.39 0.68
C SER A 10 -20.27 -21.58 -0.38
N VAL A 11 -19.94 -22.20 -1.52
CA VAL A 11 -19.22 -21.53 -2.63
C VAL A 11 -20.08 -20.41 -3.23
N GLN A 12 -21.37 -20.67 -3.46
CA GLN A 12 -22.29 -19.68 -4.01
C GLN A 12 -22.57 -18.51 -3.05
N LYS A 13 -22.69 -18.79 -1.74
CA LYS A 13 -22.93 -17.75 -0.72
C LYS A 13 -21.74 -16.77 -0.58
N GLN A 14 -20.51 -17.24 -0.81
CA GLN A 14 -19.29 -16.43 -0.68
C GLN A 14 -18.85 -15.74 -1.98
N LYS A 15 -19.68 -15.75 -3.04
CA LYS A 15 -19.36 -15.18 -4.36
C LYS A 15 -18.16 -15.83 -5.08
N GLY A 16 -17.77 -17.04 -4.67
CA GLY A 16 -16.64 -17.79 -5.25
C GLY A 16 -15.67 -18.34 -4.19
N VAL A 17 -14.81 -19.29 -4.59
CA VAL A 17 -13.76 -19.88 -3.75
C VAL A 17 -12.51 -20.07 -4.60
N VAL A 18 -11.33 -19.79 -4.03
CA VAL A 18 -10.03 -20.03 -4.67
C VAL A 18 -9.25 -21.04 -3.83
N VAL A 19 -8.65 -22.04 -4.48
CA VAL A 19 -7.77 -23.03 -3.85
C VAL A 19 -6.35 -22.77 -4.34
N LEU A 20 -5.44 -22.49 -3.42
CA LEU A 20 -4.06 -22.17 -3.74
C LEU A 20 -3.10 -22.74 -2.69
N PRO A 21 -1.86 -23.06 -3.08
CA PRO A 21 -0.82 -23.45 -2.13
C PRO A 21 -0.55 -22.31 -1.13
N ILE A 22 -0.27 -22.67 0.14
CA ILE A 22 -0.02 -21.70 1.22
C ILE A 22 1.08 -20.71 0.85
N LYS A 23 2.18 -21.18 0.24
CA LYS A 23 3.28 -20.33 -0.21
C LYS A 23 2.85 -19.23 -1.20
N GLU A 24 1.95 -19.56 -2.12
CA GLU A 24 1.47 -18.59 -3.11
C GLU A 24 0.48 -17.61 -2.47
N TYR A 25 -0.34 -18.08 -1.52
CA TYR A 25 -1.21 -17.21 -0.73
C TYR A 25 -0.42 -16.15 0.05
N GLU A 26 0.63 -16.57 0.75
CA GLU A 26 1.51 -15.67 1.49
C GLU A 26 2.24 -14.67 0.58
N ARG A 27 2.63 -15.10 -0.63
CA ARG A 27 3.23 -14.21 -1.63
C ARG A 27 2.24 -13.14 -2.08
N LEU A 28 0.98 -13.50 -2.34
CA LEU A 28 -0.07 -12.54 -2.71
C LEU A 28 -0.34 -11.53 -1.59
N ILE A 29 -0.38 -11.98 -0.33
CA ILE A 29 -0.49 -11.07 0.82
C ILE A 29 0.68 -10.10 0.87
N LYS A 30 1.92 -10.58 0.70
CA LYS A 30 3.12 -9.73 0.72
C LYS A 30 3.17 -8.73 -0.44
N ALA A 31 2.61 -9.10 -1.60
CA ALA A 31 2.52 -8.23 -2.77
C ALA A 31 1.37 -7.22 -2.67
N SER A 32 0.38 -7.47 -1.80
CA SER A 32 -0.67 -6.49 -1.55
C SER A 32 -0.06 -5.29 -0.83
N VAL A 33 -0.22 -4.11 -1.42
CA VAL A 33 0.17 -2.86 -0.76
C VAL A 33 -0.84 -2.66 0.39
N PRO A 34 -0.41 -2.69 1.66
CA PRO A 34 -1.33 -2.48 2.76
C PRO A 34 -1.90 -1.06 2.69
N GLU A 35 -3.22 -0.97 2.58
CA GLU A 35 -3.93 0.30 2.65
C GLU A 35 -4.05 0.74 4.11
N TYR A 36 -3.23 1.72 4.49
CA TYR A 36 -3.30 2.32 5.82
C TYR A 36 -4.16 3.59 5.78
N TYR A 37 -5.36 3.49 6.36
CA TYR A 37 -6.21 4.66 6.57
C TYR A 37 -5.81 5.38 7.85
N LEU A 38 -5.11 6.50 7.70
CA LEU A 38 -4.81 7.38 8.84
C LEU A 38 -6.07 8.11 9.27
N THR A 39 -6.27 8.24 10.58
CA THR A 39 -7.39 8.99 11.16
C THR A 39 -6.93 9.97 12.24
N GLY A 40 -7.81 10.91 12.62
CA GLY A 40 -7.58 11.83 13.72
C GLY A 40 -6.33 12.69 13.57
N LYS A 41 -5.49 12.72 14.61
CA LYS A 41 -4.27 13.57 14.64
C LYS A 41 -3.24 13.14 13.58
N ALA A 42 -3.16 11.85 13.26
CA ALA A 42 -2.20 11.35 12.27
C ALA A 42 -2.55 11.81 10.86
N ALA A 43 -3.83 11.74 10.49
CA ALA A 43 -4.33 12.27 9.21
C ALA A 43 -4.04 13.78 9.09
N LYS A 44 -4.45 14.57 10.09
CA LYS A 44 -4.23 16.02 10.09
C LYS A 44 -2.76 16.43 9.97
N ARG A 45 -1.85 15.64 10.56
CA ARG A 45 -0.40 15.89 10.46
C ARG A 45 0.11 15.62 9.06
N LEU A 46 -0.37 14.56 8.41
CA LEU A 46 -0.04 14.27 7.02
C LEU A 46 -0.55 15.38 6.09
N ASP A 47 -1.80 15.82 6.26
CA ASP A 47 -2.39 16.88 5.45
C ASP A 47 -1.55 18.17 5.50
N LYS A 48 -1.15 18.58 6.70
CA LYS A 48 -0.27 19.75 6.90
C LYS A 48 1.11 19.58 6.25
N LEU A 49 1.67 18.37 6.29
CA LEU A 49 2.96 18.08 5.66
C LEU A 49 2.85 18.21 4.14
N VAL A 50 1.78 17.68 3.55
CA VAL A 50 1.51 17.80 2.11
C VAL A 50 1.29 19.26 1.72
N GLU A 51 0.46 20.00 2.46
CA GLU A 51 0.20 21.41 2.21
C GLU A 51 1.49 22.24 2.21
N LYS A 52 2.35 22.02 3.22
CA LYS A 52 3.64 22.68 3.33
C LYS A 52 4.55 22.36 2.14
N GLY A 53 4.65 21.08 1.77
CA GLY A 53 5.49 20.65 0.63
C GLY A 53 5.02 21.24 -0.70
N LEU A 54 3.70 21.31 -0.92
CA LEU A 54 3.14 21.95 -2.10
C LEU A 54 3.44 23.45 -2.15
N ARG A 55 3.36 24.14 -1.00
CA ARG A 55 3.73 25.56 -0.91
C ARG A 55 5.22 25.77 -1.23
N GLU A 56 6.09 24.98 -0.62
CA GLU A 56 7.54 25.05 -0.86
C GLU A 56 7.89 24.79 -2.33
N HIS A 57 7.22 23.85 -2.97
CA HIS A 57 7.37 23.61 -4.41
C HIS A 57 6.99 24.82 -5.26
N ARG A 58 5.86 25.46 -4.99
CA ARG A 58 5.42 26.66 -5.73
C ARG A 58 6.38 27.83 -5.57
N GLU A 59 7.03 27.93 -4.42
CA GLU A 59 8.01 28.98 -4.12
C GLU A 59 9.42 28.62 -4.63
N GLY A 60 9.59 27.49 -5.32
CA GLY A 60 10.88 27.03 -5.85
C GLY A 60 11.84 26.52 -4.77
N ARG A 61 11.35 26.26 -3.54
CA ARG A 61 12.14 25.78 -2.40
C ARG A 61 12.28 24.25 -2.38
N THR A 62 12.41 23.65 -3.57
CA THR A 62 12.55 22.19 -3.76
C THR A 62 13.84 21.85 -4.46
N ILE A 63 14.38 20.67 -4.17
CA ILE A 63 15.54 20.13 -4.88
C ILE A 63 15.10 19.39 -6.14
N LEU A 64 15.84 19.56 -7.24
CA LEU A 64 15.69 18.70 -8.41
C LEU A 64 16.42 17.39 -8.18
N ALA A 65 15.71 16.29 -8.37
CA ALA A 65 16.25 14.93 -8.35
C ALA A 65 15.52 14.09 -9.40
N SER A 66 16.26 13.22 -10.07
CA SER A 66 15.75 12.33 -11.12
C SER A 66 15.06 11.08 -10.55
N SER A 67 15.28 10.79 -9.26
CA SER A 67 14.69 9.66 -8.56
C SER A 67 14.52 9.95 -7.06
N ILE A 68 13.67 9.15 -6.40
CA ILE A 68 13.48 9.20 -4.95
C ILE A 68 14.79 8.90 -4.21
N SER A 69 15.56 7.90 -4.68
CA SER A 69 16.85 7.54 -4.07
C SER A 69 17.85 8.69 -4.11
N GLU A 70 17.89 9.43 -5.22
CA GLU A 70 18.73 10.63 -5.35
C GLU A 70 18.23 11.74 -4.41
N ALA A 71 16.92 11.98 -4.34
CA ALA A 71 16.33 12.96 -3.44
C ALA A 71 16.67 12.68 -1.97
N LEU A 72 16.57 11.41 -1.55
CA LEU A 72 16.92 10.98 -0.19
C LEU A 72 18.41 11.17 0.13
N THR A 73 19.28 10.94 -0.85
CA THR A 73 20.72 11.15 -0.69
C THR A 73 21.05 12.62 -0.52
N LYS A 74 20.41 13.49 -1.32
CA LYS A 74 20.55 14.94 -1.23
C LYS A 74 20.00 15.50 0.09
N TYR A 75 18.91 14.95 0.62
CA TYR A 75 18.32 15.36 1.89
C TYR A 75 19.13 14.95 3.14
N ARG A 76 19.92 13.86 3.05
CA ARG A 76 20.74 13.37 4.17
C ARG A 76 22.04 14.14 4.38
N LYS A 77 22.46 14.96 3.41
CA LYS A 77 23.63 15.85 3.51
C LYS A 77 23.21 17.21 4.04
#